data_AF-A0A1I3IDG1-F1
#
_entry.id   AF-A0A1I3IDG1-F1
#
_cell.length_a   1.000
_cell.length_b   1.000
_cell.length_c   1.000
_cell.angle_alpha   90.00
_cell.angle_beta   90.00
_cell.angle_gamma   90.00
#
_symmetry.space_group_name_H-M   'P 1'
#
loop_
_entity.id
_entity.type
_entity.pdbx_description
1 polymer ?
#
loop_
_entity_poly.entity_id
_entity_poly.type
_entity_poly.pdbx_seq_one_letter_code
_entity_poly.pdbx_strand_id
1 'polypeptide(L)'
;MTTLASVPEQASGEFVVRSTLSPRRRRWLWLEAFIERFFIAFCVYALSIGPMYWHWVAGREVKGSLWIATFYEPLRILGEMVPLFGEWLNWYVRLWIG
;
A
#
# COMPACT_ATOMS: atom_id res chain seq x y z
N MET A 1 13.96 -12.71 -57.88
CA MET A 1 12.59 -12.82 -57.32
C MET A 1 12.70 -12.50 -55.84
N THR A 2 12.46 -11.23 -55.46
CA THR A 2 12.57 -10.77 -54.07
C THR A 2 11.16 -10.48 -53.58
N THR A 3 10.65 -11.37 -52.73
CA THR A 3 9.32 -11.27 -52.11
C THR A 3 9.27 -10.04 -51.20
N LEU A 4 8.56 -9.00 -51.63
CA LEU A 4 8.15 -7.89 -50.78
C LEU A 4 7.13 -8.43 -49.78
N ALA A 5 7.61 -8.84 -48.61
CA ALA A 5 6.76 -9.16 -47.48
C ALA A 5 5.95 -7.90 -47.14
N SER A 6 4.67 -7.92 -47.46
CA SER A 6 3.69 -6.92 -47.04
C SER A 6 3.70 -6.85 -45.52
N VAL A 7 4.38 -5.84 -44.97
CA VAL A 7 4.33 -5.51 -43.55
C VAL A 7 2.85 -5.32 -43.19
N PRO A 8 2.29 -6.11 -42.27
CA PRO A 8 0.87 -6.03 -41.98
C PRO A 8 0.56 -4.66 -41.39
N GLU A 9 -0.33 -3.91 -42.06
CA GLU A 9 -0.82 -2.59 -41.67
C GLU A 9 -1.37 -2.53 -40.23
N GLN A 10 -1.72 -3.70 -39.68
CA GLN A 10 -2.13 -3.88 -38.29
C GLN A 10 -0.98 -3.67 -37.28
N ALA A 11 0.25 -4.05 -37.61
CA ALA A 11 1.41 -3.85 -36.74
C ALA A 11 1.74 -2.35 -36.59
N SER A 12 1.54 -1.57 -37.65
CA SER A 12 1.64 -0.11 -37.60
C SER A 12 0.51 0.52 -36.78
N GLY A 13 -0.73 0.04 -36.91
CA GLY A 13 -1.87 0.55 -36.14
C GLY A 13 -1.74 0.32 -34.64
N GLU A 14 -1.37 -0.90 -34.21
CA GLU A 14 -1.21 -1.23 -32.79
C GLU A 14 -0.03 -0.48 -32.15
N PHE A 15 1.07 -0.30 -32.90
CA PHE A 15 2.21 0.50 -32.45
C PHE A 15 1.87 1.99 -32.34
N VAL A 16 1.14 2.56 -33.31
CA VAL A 16 0.70 3.96 -33.28
C VAL A 16 -0.27 4.22 -32.13
N VAL A 17 -1.24 3.33 -31.89
CA VAL A 17 -2.17 3.46 -30.74
C VAL A 17 -1.44 3.35 -29.40
N ARG A 18 -0.44 2.47 -29.28
CA ARG A 18 0.42 2.42 -28.08
C ARG A 18 1.27 3.69 -27.93
N SER A 19 1.70 4.31 -29.03
CA SER A 19 2.49 5.54 -29.02
C SER A 19 1.68 6.82 -28.74
N THR A 20 0.36 6.81 -29.01
CA THR A 20 -0.54 7.95 -28.77
C THR A 20 -1.22 7.92 -27.39
N LEU A 21 -1.00 6.85 -26.60
CA LEU A 21 -1.42 6.84 -25.20
C LEU A 21 -0.67 7.90 -24.40
N SER A 22 -1.41 8.91 -23.93
CA SER A 22 -0.84 10.04 -23.19
C SER A 22 -0.03 9.56 -21.96
N PRO A 23 1.13 10.18 -21.66
CA PRO A 23 1.98 9.81 -20.53
C PRO A 23 1.23 9.83 -19.19
N ARG A 24 0.21 10.69 -19.09
CA ARG A 24 -0.68 10.80 -17.93
C ARG A 24 -1.44 9.51 -17.67
N ARG A 25 -2.06 8.89 -18.69
CA ARG A 25 -2.88 7.68 -18.49
C ARG A 25 -2.06 6.47 -18.04
N ARG A 26 -0.80 6.40 -18.50
CA ARG A 26 0.15 5.34 -18.10
C ARG A 26 0.62 5.48 -16.64
N ARG A 27 0.74 6.72 -16.13
CA ARG A 27 1.04 6.99 -14.72
C ARG A 27 -0.13 6.65 -13.80
N TRP A 28 -1.37 6.88 -14.22
CA TRP A 28 -2.57 6.54 -13.43
C TRP A 28 -2.71 5.03 -13.22
N LEU A 29 -2.49 4.22 -14.25
CA LEU A 29 -2.53 2.74 -14.12
C LEU A 29 -1.41 2.20 -13.20
N TRP A 30 -0.23 2.84 -13.23
CA TRP A 30 0.85 2.52 -12.28
C TRP A 30 0.53 2.97 -10.86
N LEU A 31 -0.10 4.14 -10.70
CA LEU A 31 -0.55 4.63 -9.40
C LEU A 31 -1.61 3.70 -8.81
N GLU A 32 -2.54 3.20 -9.62
CA GLU A 32 -3.61 2.32 -9.19
C GLU A 32 -3.06 1.00 -8.63
N ALA A 33 -2.17 0.34 -9.38
CA ALA A 33 -1.48 -0.86 -8.91
C ALA A 33 -0.59 -0.60 -7.69
N PHE A 34 -0.01 0.60 -7.58
CA PHE A 34 0.79 1.00 -6.43
C PHE A 34 -0.08 1.23 -5.19
N ILE A 35 -1.19 1.94 -5.33
CA ILE A 35 -2.15 2.24 -4.26
C ILE A 35 -2.77 0.95 -3.74
N GLU A 36 -3.15 0.02 -4.61
CA GLU A 36 -3.70 -1.27 -4.21
C GLU A 36 -2.71 -2.05 -3.33
N ARG A 37 -1.47 -2.22 -3.81
CA ARG A 37 -0.42 -2.93 -3.05
C ARG A 37 -0.07 -2.22 -1.75
N PHE A 38 0.01 -0.89 -1.79
CA PHE A 38 0.28 -0.08 -0.61
C PHE A 38 -0.85 -0.19 0.41
N PHE A 39 -2.11 -0.17 -0.03
CA PHE A 39 -3.28 -0.34 0.81
C PHE A 39 -3.30 -1.71 1.47
N ILE A 40 -3.06 -2.78 0.71
CA ILE A 40 -2.97 -4.14 1.27
C ILE A 40 -1.84 -4.24 2.28
N ALA A 41 -0.64 -3.74 1.95
CA ALA A 41 0.50 -3.73 2.87
C ALA A 41 0.20 -2.92 4.14
N PHE A 42 -0.45 -1.77 3.99
CA PHE A 42 -0.88 -0.92 5.10
C PHE A 42 -1.93 -1.62 5.98
N CYS A 43 -2.90 -2.31 5.39
CA CYS A 43 -3.89 -3.10 6.12
C CYS A 43 -3.21 -4.23 6.90
N VAL A 44 -2.31 -4.98 6.28
CA VAL A 44 -1.53 -6.03 6.96
C VAL A 44 -0.69 -5.43 8.09
N TYR A 45 -0.07 -4.28 7.84
CA TYR A 45 0.69 -3.56 8.84
C TYR A 45 -0.18 -3.12 10.03
N ALA A 46 -1.35 -2.54 9.77
CA ALA A 46 -2.30 -2.14 10.80
C ALA A 46 -2.85 -3.35 11.57
N LEU A 47 -3.19 -4.45 10.88
CA LEU A 47 -3.66 -5.69 11.49
C LEU A 47 -2.55 -6.35 12.36
N SER A 48 -1.29 -6.20 11.98
CA SER A 48 -0.17 -6.73 12.76
C SER A 48 -0.05 -6.10 14.15
N ILE A 49 -0.60 -4.89 14.37
CA ILE A 49 -0.59 -4.23 15.70
C ILE A 49 -1.26 -5.10 16.76
N GLY A 50 -2.26 -5.92 16.41
CA GLY A 50 -3.03 -6.72 17.36
C GLY A 50 -2.15 -7.71 18.14
N PRO A 51 -1.54 -8.71 17.49
CA PRO A 51 -0.64 -9.65 18.18
C PRO A 51 0.63 -8.99 18.72
N MET A 52 1.13 -7.93 18.07
CA MET A 52 2.30 -7.17 18.54
C MET A 52 1.98 -6.11 19.60
N TYR A 53 0.71 -5.92 19.97
CA TYR A 53 0.27 -4.83 20.85
C TYR A 53 0.94 -4.92 22.22
N TRP A 54 1.01 -6.15 22.76
CA TRP A 54 1.67 -6.43 24.02
C TRP A 54 3.15 -6.04 24.01
N HIS A 55 3.86 -6.30 22.92
CA HIS A 55 5.26 -5.89 22.76
C HIS A 55 5.41 -4.38 22.61
N TRP A 56 4.45 -3.72 21.95
CA TRP A 56 4.42 -2.27 21.84
C TRP A 56 4.20 -1.58 23.19
N VAL A 57 3.23 -2.05 23.98
CA VAL A 57 2.99 -1.53 25.35
C VAL A 57 4.18 -1.84 26.26
N ALA A 58 4.70 -3.07 26.23
CA ALA A 58 5.87 -3.45 27.00
C ALA A 58 7.13 -2.64 26.64
N GLY A 59 7.29 -2.25 25.37
CA GLY A 59 8.36 -1.37 24.90
C GLY A 59 8.19 0.11 25.31
N ARG A 60 6.97 0.54 25.66
CA ARG A 60 6.68 1.89 26.16
C ARG A 60 6.80 2.00 27.68
N GLU A 61 6.35 0.99 28.41
CA GLU A 61 6.27 1.05 29.89
C GLU A 61 7.48 0.45 30.59
N VAL A 62 8.06 -0.61 30.02
CA VAL A 62 9.34 -1.17 30.45
C VAL A 62 10.37 -0.68 29.44
N LYS A 63 11.67 -0.61 29.80
CA LYS A 63 12.78 -0.33 28.86
C LYS A 63 12.94 -1.43 27.77
N GLY A 64 11.84 -1.95 27.22
CA GLY A 64 11.79 -2.90 26.13
C GLY A 64 12.17 -2.25 24.80
N SER A 65 12.37 -3.10 23.78
CA SER A 65 12.88 -2.74 22.46
C SER A 65 12.23 -1.48 21.87
N LEU A 66 12.97 -0.36 21.94
CA LEU A 66 12.59 0.97 21.45
C LEU A 66 12.10 0.92 19.99
N TRP A 67 12.64 -0.01 19.22
CA TRP A 67 12.34 -0.20 17.80
C TRP A 67 10.87 -0.49 17.53
N ILE A 68 10.21 -1.31 18.37
CA ILE A 68 8.81 -1.68 18.17
C ILE A 68 7.90 -0.49 18.49
N ALA A 69 8.24 0.28 19.53
CA ALA A 69 7.52 1.49 19.89
C ALA A 69 7.54 2.52 18.75
N THR A 70 8.73 2.80 18.20
CA THR A 70 8.93 3.75 17.10
C THR A 70 8.31 3.28 15.79
N PHE A 71 8.30 1.98 15.51
CA PHE A 71 7.73 1.45 14.26
C PHE A 71 6.23 1.77 14.16
N TYR A 72 5.48 1.50 15.23
CA TYR A 72 4.02 1.69 15.28
C TYR A 72 3.58 3.11 15.66
N GLU A 73 4.51 3.99 16.00
CA GLU A 73 4.27 5.39 16.33
C GLU A 73 3.57 6.20 15.21
N PRO A 74 3.99 6.13 13.94
CA PRO A 74 3.26 6.78 12.84
C PRO A 74 1.83 6.26 12.68
N LEU A 75 1.56 4.98 12.98
CA LEU A 75 0.21 4.42 12.93
C LEU A 75 -0.69 5.05 14.00
N ARG A 76 -0.13 5.32 15.19
CA ARG A 76 -0.82 6.07 16.27
C ARG A 76 -1.12 7.49 15.86
N ILE A 77 -0.14 8.20 15.29
CA ILE A 77 -0.33 9.58 14.80
C ILE A 77 -1.43 9.61 13.72
N LEU A 78 -1.45 8.60 12.84
CA LEU A 78 -2.50 8.49 11.83
C LEU A 78 -3.88 8.24 12.45
N GLY A 79 -3.96 7.44 13.52
CA GLY A 79 -5.17 7.26 14.32
C GLY A 79 -5.64 8.52 15.04
N GLU A 80 -4.73 9.40 15.44
CA GLU A 80 -5.04 10.71 16.02
C GLU A 80 -5.51 11.72 14.95
N MET A 81 -4.92 11.67 13.76
CA MET A 81 -5.34 12.53 12.64
C MET A 81 -6.71 12.13 12.08
N VAL A 82 -7.05 10.85 12.09
CA VAL A 82 -8.30 10.32 11.54
C VAL A 82 -9.10 9.62 12.65
N PRO A 83 -10.06 10.32 13.29
CA PRO A 83 -10.73 9.80 14.49
C PRO A 83 -11.45 8.47 14.25
N LEU A 84 -12.08 8.27 13.08
CA LEU A 84 -12.67 6.97 12.71
C LEU A 84 -11.66 5.83 12.67
N PHE A 85 -10.45 6.09 12.15
CA PHE A 85 -9.40 5.08 12.09
C PHE A 85 -8.85 4.78 13.48
N GLY A 86 -8.67 5.81 14.32
CA GLY A 86 -8.28 5.66 15.72
C GLY A 86 -9.26 4.83 16.54
N GLU A 87 -10.56 5.08 16.41
CA GLU A 87 -11.60 4.30 17.09
C GLU A 87 -11.63 2.84 16.61
N TRP A 88 -11.55 2.62 15.29
CA TRP A 88 -11.48 1.27 14.72
C TRP A 88 -10.25 0.51 15.23
N LEU A 89 -9.09 1.16 15.24
CA LEU A 89 -7.84 0.55 15.69
C LEU A 89 -7.87 0.25 17.19
N ASN A 90 -8.47 1.13 18.00
CA ASN A 90 -8.69 0.93 19.43
C ASN A 90 -9.67 -0.24 19.68
N TRP A 91 -10.76 -0.32 18.94
CA TRP A 91 -11.68 -1.46 18.99
C TRP A 91 -10.98 -2.77 18.60
N TYR A 92 -10.19 -2.77 17.53
CA TYR A 92 -9.42 -3.93 17.09
C TYR A 92 -8.42 -4.39 18.16
N VAL A 93 -7.65 -3.45 18.72
CA VAL A 93 -6.70 -3.72 19.80
C VAL A 93 -7.41 -4.27 21.04
N ARG A 94 -8.58 -3.71 21.42
CA ARG A 94 -9.38 -4.20 22.54
C ARG A 94 -9.86 -5.64 22.34
N LEU A 95 -10.16 -6.05 21.11
CA LEU A 95 -10.50 -7.43 20.79
C LEU A 95 -9.36 -8.41 21.07
N TRP A 96 -8.10 -7.96 20.94
CA TRP A 96 -6.91 -8.77 21.22
C TRP A 96 -6.51 -8.82 22.70
N ILE A 97 -6.85 -7.78 23.47
CA ILE A 97 -6.58 -7.69 24.92
C ILE A 97 -7.73 -8.28 25.75
N GLY A 98 -8.90 -8.45 25.12
CA GLY A 98 -10.14 -8.93 25.73
C GLY A 98 -10.00 -10.23 26.50
#